data_AF-Q4TFF0-F1
#
_entry.id   AF-Q4TFF0-F1
#
_cell.length_a   1.000
_cell.length_b   1.000
_cell.length_c   1.000
_cell.angle_alpha   90.00
_cell.angle_beta   90.00
_cell.angle_gamma   90.00
#
_symmetry.space_group_name_H-M   'P 1'
#
loop_
_entity.id
_entity.type
_entity.pdbx_description
1 polymer ?
#
loop_
_entity_poly.entity_id
_entity_poly.type
_entity_poly.pdbx_seq_one_letter_code
_entity_poly.pdbx_strand_id
1 'polypeptide(L)'
;VKDAAGVLLRYKRILLTYQRLKNMSKAFQIHGVDRNTVASTTPIAELLLVAPEKVAEVGEFDPSKEKLLDYARRCYTALDEETLSRVQALKKNNLLLPISYRFRH
;
A
#
# COMPACT_ATOMS: atom_id res chain seq x y z
N VAL A 1 6.56 3.74 -12.95
CA VAL A 1 6.88 3.76 -11.51
C VAL A 1 7.79 2.58 -11.25
N LYS A 2 9.04 2.79 -10.84
CA LYS A 2 10.05 1.71 -10.77
C LYS A 2 10.56 1.44 -9.35
N ASP A 3 10.12 2.14 -8.30
CA ASP A 3 10.74 2.05 -6.97
C ASP A 3 9.70 1.98 -5.85
N ALA A 4 9.92 1.12 -4.84
CA ALA A 4 9.05 0.99 -3.67
C ALA A 4 8.97 2.29 -2.86
N ALA A 5 10.06 3.06 -2.78
CA ALA A 5 10.06 4.39 -2.19
C ALA A 5 9.13 5.36 -2.94
N GLY A 6 9.12 5.29 -4.29
CA GLY A 6 8.24 6.09 -5.13
C GLY A 6 6.76 5.70 -5.01
N VAL A 7 6.48 4.45 -4.68
CA VAL A 7 5.14 3.96 -4.35
C VAL A 7 4.70 4.51 -2.99
N LEU A 8 5.54 4.37 -1.97
CA LEU A 8 5.25 4.86 -0.62
C LEU A 8 5.03 6.38 -0.60
N LEU A 9 5.85 7.13 -1.33
CA LEU A 9 5.70 8.58 -1.46
C LEU A 9 4.36 8.96 -2.10
N ARG A 10 3.97 8.27 -3.17
CA ARG A 10 2.66 8.49 -3.82
C ARG A 10 1.52 8.13 -2.87
N TYR A 11 1.61 6.98 -2.20
CA TYR A 11 0.61 6.54 -1.24
C TYR A 11 0.40 7.60 -0.14
N LYS A 12 1.49 8.10 0.46
CA LYS A 12 1.43 9.17 1.47
C LYS A 12 0.81 10.47 0.92
N ARG A 13 1.14 10.87 -0.32
CA ARG A 13 0.54 12.05 -0.96
C ARG A 13 -0.97 11.88 -1.18
N ILE A 14 -1.40 10.72 -1.66
CA ILE A 14 -2.83 10.41 -1.86
C ILE A 14 -3.55 10.40 -0.51
N LEU A 15 -2.93 9.83 0.53
CA LEU A 15 -3.46 9.82 1.89
C LEU A 15 -3.68 11.24 2.41
N LEU A 16 -2.70 12.14 2.26
CA LEU A 16 -2.85 13.55 2.66
C LEU A 16 -3.99 14.25 1.92
N THR A 17 -4.12 14.00 0.62
CA THR A 17 -5.23 14.54 -0.17
C THR A 17 -6.56 13.94 0.24
N TYR A 18 -6.60 12.64 0.55
CA TYR A 18 -7.79 11.96 1.05
C TYR A 18 -8.21 12.49 2.43
N GLN A 19 -7.27 12.71 3.35
CA GLN A 19 -7.57 13.32 4.65
C GLN A 19 -8.21 14.70 4.50
N ARG A 20 -7.79 15.48 3.49
CA ARG A 20 -8.36 16.80 3.18
C ARG A 20 -9.72 16.75 2.47
N LEU A 21 -9.85 15.92 1.44
CA LEU A 21 -11.04 15.90 0.57
C LEU A 21 -12.10 14.89 1.02
N LYS A 22 -11.73 13.92 1.86
CA LYS A 22 -12.47 12.70 2.20
C LYS A 22 -13.03 11.95 0.98
N ASN A 23 -12.46 12.20 -0.20
CA ASN A 23 -12.96 11.70 -1.48
C ASN A 23 -11.83 10.97 -2.23
N MET A 24 -11.97 9.65 -2.32
CA MET A 24 -10.97 8.78 -2.92
C MET A 24 -10.82 8.98 -4.42
N SER A 25 -11.92 9.00 -5.17
CA SER A 25 -11.88 9.16 -6.63
C SER A 25 -11.18 10.45 -7.03
N LYS A 26 -11.47 11.54 -6.32
CA LYS A 26 -10.83 12.83 -6.57
C LYS A 26 -9.35 12.83 -6.19
N ALA A 27 -8.97 12.17 -5.08
CA ALA A 27 -7.57 12.03 -4.70
C ALA A 27 -6.77 11.23 -5.74
N PHE A 28 -7.30 10.11 -6.25
CA PHE A 28 -6.66 9.33 -7.31
C PHE A 28 -6.50 10.10 -8.60
N GLN A 29 -7.54 10.84 -9.02
CA GLN A 29 -7.51 11.66 -10.23
C GLN A 29 -6.50 12.81 -10.13
N ILE A 30 -6.44 13.51 -8.99
CA ILE A 30 -5.46 14.59 -8.76
C ILE A 30 -4.02 14.08 -8.87
N HIS A 31 -3.75 12.89 -8.32
CA HIS A 31 -2.43 12.30 -8.35
C HIS A 31 -2.14 11.49 -9.63
N GLY A 32 -3.11 11.40 -10.56
CA GLY A 32 -2.98 10.68 -11.82
C GLY A 32 -2.67 9.19 -11.65
N VAL A 33 -3.28 8.54 -10.65
CA VAL A 33 -3.02 7.14 -10.33
C VAL A 33 -4.29 6.28 -10.48
N ASP A 34 -4.13 5.11 -11.08
CA ASP A 34 -5.22 4.14 -11.17
C ASP A 34 -5.51 3.46 -9.85
N ARG A 35 -6.80 3.20 -9.60
CA ARG A 35 -7.25 2.48 -8.41
C ARG A 35 -6.61 1.09 -8.31
N ASN A 36 -6.46 0.38 -9.43
CA ASN A 36 -5.81 -0.93 -9.46
C ASN A 36 -4.33 -0.86 -9.10
N THR A 37 -3.63 0.17 -9.58
CA THR A 37 -2.22 0.42 -9.25
C THR A 37 -2.06 0.76 -7.78
N VAL A 38 -2.92 1.62 -7.23
CA VAL A 38 -2.89 1.92 -5.79
C VAL A 38 -3.22 0.67 -4.99
N ALA A 39 -4.28 -0.06 -5.34
CA ALA A 39 -4.69 -1.25 -4.61
C ALA A 39 -3.58 -2.32 -4.60
N SER A 40 -3.02 -2.65 -5.76
CA SER A 40 -1.94 -3.63 -5.87
C SER A 40 -0.68 -3.22 -5.09
N THR A 41 -0.44 -1.92 -4.90
CA THR A 41 0.72 -1.42 -4.17
C THR A 41 0.43 -1.04 -2.71
N THR A 42 -0.85 -1.08 -2.31
CA THR A 42 -1.31 -0.84 -0.93
C THR A 42 -0.68 -1.82 0.06
N PRO A 43 -0.62 -3.15 -0.17
CA PRO A 43 -0.04 -4.07 0.81
C PRO A 43 1.45 -3.80 1.08
N ILE A 44 2.20 -3.24 0.12
CA ILE A 44 3.59 -2.82 0.33
C ILE A 44 3.64 -1.67 1.35
N ALA A 45 2.82 -0.64 1.13
CA ALA A 45 2.76 0.52 2.02
C ALA A 45 2.20 0.17 3.39
N GLU A 46 1.22 -0.72 3.46
CA GLU A 46 0.66 -1.25 4.70
C GLU A 46 1.72 -2.00 5.50
N LEU A 47 2.44 -2.94 4.88
CA LEU A 47 3.51 -3.67 5.55
C LEU A 47 4.60 -2.72 6.05
N LEU A 48 5.06 -1.78 5.21
CA LEU A 48 6.06 -0.76 5.59
C LEU A 48 5.61 0.15 6.76
N LEU A 49 4.32 0.42 6.89
CA LEU A 49 3.79 1.30 7.95
C LEU A 49 3.39 0.55 9.22
N VAL A 50 2.92 -0.70 9.08
CA VAL A 50 2.36 -1.47 10.20
C VAL A 50 3.36 -2.46 10.77
N ALA A 51 4.14 -3.09 9.91
CA ALA A 51 5.08 -4.14 10.27
C ALA A 51 6.38 -4.01 9.45
N PRO A 52 7.19 -2.97 9.69
CA PRO A 52 8.47 -2.82 9.01
C PRO A 52 9.42 -3.99 9.28
N GLU A 53 9.25 -4.73 10.39
CA GLU A 53 10.03 -5.95 10.64
C GLU A 53 9.75 -7.04 9.58
N LYS A 54 8.49 -7.18 9.16
CA LYS A 54 8.09 -8.14 8.12
C LYS A 54 8.64 -7.74 6.76
N VAL A 55 8.76 -6.44 6.47
CA VAL A 55 9.39 -5.98 5.22
C VAL A 55 10.84 -6.44 5.15
N ALA A 56 11.57 -6.39 6.27
CA ALA A 56 12.93 -6.90 6.33
C ALA A 56 12.98 -8.42 6.09
N GLU A 57 11.97 -9.18 6.55
CA GLU A 57 11.85 -10.62 6.23
C GLU A 57 11.49 -10.89 4.76
N VAL A 58 10.60 -10.09 4.16
CA VAL A 58 10.22 -10.23 2.73
C VAL A 58 11.34 -9.80 1.78
N GLY A 59 12.28 -8.98 2.27
CA GLY A 59 13.39 -8.41 1.52
C GLY A 59 13.04 -7.08 0.84
N GLU A 60 14.04 -6.37 0.36
CA GLU A 60 13.85 -5.12 -0.39
C GLU A 60 13.32 -5.38 -1.79
N PHE A 61 12.43 -4.51 -2.27
CA PHE A 61 11.91 -4.59 -3.64
C PHE A 61 12.99 -4.20 -4.64
N ASP A 62 13.33 -5.13 -5.54
CA ASP A 62 14.27 -4.89 -6.62
C ASP A 62 13.55 -4.91 -7.98
N PRO A 63 13.30 -3.74 -8.61
CA PRO A 63 12.57 -3.65 -9.88
C PRO A 63 13.30 -4.30 -11.06
N SER A 64 14.59 -4.59 -10.91
CA SER A 64 15.39 -5.27 -11.94
C SER A 64 15.23 -6.78 -11.86
N LYS A 65 14.88 -7.33 -10.68
CA LYS A 65 14.77 -8.76 -10.43
C LYS A 65 13.32 -9.25 -10.40
N GLU A 66 12.39 -8.41 -9.96
CA GLU A 66 10.98 -8.79 -9.80
C GLU A 66 10.03 -7.66 -10.16
N LYS A 67 8.77 -8.03 -10.45
CA LYS A 67 7.70 -7.06 -10.66
C LYS A 67 7.16 -6.59 -9.32
N LEU A 68 6.77 -5.32 -9.27
CA LEU A 68 6.13 -4.69 -8.10
C LEU A 68 4.90 -5.47 -7.61
N LEU A 69 4.18 -6.14 -8.53
CA LEU A 69 3.03 -6.97 -8.22
C LEU A 69 3.40 -8.25 -7.46
N ASP A 70 4.50 -8.90 -7.85
CA ASP A 70 5.02 -10.10 -7.17
C ASP A 70 5.49 -9.75 -5.76
N TYR A 71 6.19 -8.62 -5.63
CA TYR A 71 6.60 -8.10 -4.32
C TYR A 71 5.39 -7.79 -3.43
N ALA A 72 4.40 -7.08 -3.96
CA ALA A 72 3.15 -6.81 -3.25
C ALA A 72 2.43 -8.09 -2.79
N ARG A 73 2.49 -9.15 -3.60
CA ARG A 73 1.91 -10.44 -3.27
C ARG A 73 2.64 -11.09 -2.11
N ARG A 74 3.98 -11.08 -2.11
CA ARG A 74 4.77 -11.56 -0.96
C ARG A 74 4.51 -10.74 0.29
N CYS A 75 4.48 -9.41 0.18
CA CYS A 75 4.14 -8.54 1.30
C CYS A 75 2.75 -8.90 1.85
N TYR A 76 1.77 -9.13 0.98
CA TYR A 76 0.43 -9.54 1.38
C TYR A 76 0.40 -10.92 2.06
N THR A 77 1.15 -11.89 1.55
CA THR A 77 1.28 -13.21 2.19
C THR A 77 1.99 -13.15 3.54
N ALA A 78 2.89 -12.19 3.74
CA ALA A 78 3.54 -11.94 5.02
C ALA A 78 2.67 -11.18 6.03
N LEU A 79 1.52 -10.63 5.61
CA LEU A 79 0.56 -10.00 6.52
C LEU A 79 -0.24 -11.06 7.27
N ASP A 80 0.18 -11.36 8.50
CA ASP A 80 -0.60 -12.15 9.44
C ASP A 80 -1.92 -11.45 9.86
N GLU A 81 -2.87 -12.20 10.41
CA GLU A 81 -4.16 -11.66 10.89
C GLU A 81 -3.99 -10.50 11.90
N GLU A 82 -2.97 -10.57 12.74
CA GLU A 82 -2.65 -9.48 13.68
C GLU A 82 -2.29 -8.19 12.93
N THR A 83 -1.46 -8.31 11.90
CA THR A 83 -1.03 -7.17 11.08
C THR A 83 -2.21 -6.61 10.30
N LEU A 84 -3.08 -7.47 9.76
CA LEU A 84 -4.31 -7.05 9.09
C LEU A 84 -5.25 -6.30 10.04
N SER A 85 -5.34 -6.72 11.30
CA SER A 85 -6.12 -6.00 12.33
C SER A 85 -5.56 -4.60 12.58
N ARG A 86 -4.23 -4.46 12.74
CA ARG A 86 -3.56 -3.16 12.89
C ARG A 86 -3.75 -2.28 11.65
N VAL A 87 -3.65 -2.84 10.45
CA VAL A 87 -3.96 -2.17 9.19
C VAL A 87 -5.40 -1.64 9.19
N GLN A 88 -6.38 -2.43 9.61
CA GLN A 88 -7.77 -1.98 9.70
C GLN A 88 -7.93 -0.84 10.71
N ALA A 89 -7.26 -0.90 11.85
CA ALA A 89 -7.27 0.18 12.84
C ALA A 89 -6.71 1.50 12.25
N LEU A 90 -5.60 1.43 11.49
CA LEU A 90 -5.03 2.59 10.83
C LEU A 90 -5.93 3.15 9.72
N LYS A 91 -6.60 2.29 8.94
CA LYS A 91 -7.62 2.73 7.97
C LYS A 91 -8.76 3.48 8.67
N LYS A 92 -9.24 2.97 9.80
CA LYS A 92 -10.27 3.61 10.62
C LYS A 92 -9.82 4.95 11.20
N ASN A 93 -8.53 5.06 11.54
CA ASN A 93 -7.92 6.30 12.01
C ASN A 93 -7.54 7.27 10.89
N ASN A 94 -7.91 7.00 9.63
CA ASN A 94 -7.55 7.78 8.45
C ASN A 94 -6.02 7.88 8.21
N LEU A 95 -5.24 6.97 8.77
CA LEU A 95 -3.79 6.86 8.59
C LEU A 95 -3.41 5.93 7.42
N LEU A 96 -4.40 5.23 6.87
CA LEU A 96 -4.29 4.46 5.63
C LEU A 96 -5.50 4.73 4.75
N LEU A 97 -5.34 4.54 3.45
CA LEU A 97 -6.44 4.60 2.50
C LEU A 97 -7.39 3.42 2.77
N PRO A 98 -8.72 3.62 2.92
CA PRO A 98 -9.74 2.56 2.90
C PRO A 98 -9.87 1.87 1.54
N ILE A 99 -8.75 1.36 1.03
CA ILE A 99 -8.68 0.47 -0.12
C ILE A 99 -8.11 -0.85 0.39
N SER A 100 -8.75 -1.95 0.02
CA SER A 100 -8.25 -3.29 0.32
C SER A 100 -8.08 -3.97 -1.02
N TYR A 101 -6.86 -4.42 -1.31
CA TYR A 101 -6.64 -5.32 -2.41
C TYR A 101 -6.78 -6.74 -1.89
N ARG A 102 -7.83 -7.43 -2.36
CA ARG A 102 -7.90 -8.88 -2.23
C ARG A 102 -7.17 -9.46 -3.43
N PHE A 103 -6.00 -10.05 -3.20
CA PHE A 103 -5.48 -11.03 -4.14
C PHE A 103 -6.50 -12.15 -4.24
N ARG A 104 -7.30 -12.15 -5.30
CA ARG A 104 -8.22 -13.25 -5.59
C ARG A 104 -7.34 -14.42 -6.04
N HIS A 105 -7.46 -15.55 -5.34
CA HIS A 105 -6.75 -16.80 -5.62
C HIS A 105 -6.97 -17.25 -7.07
#